data_AF-A0A7Y5HIT8-F1
#
_entry.id   AF-A0A7Y5HIT8-F1
#
_cell.length_a   1.000
_cell.length_b   1.000
_cell.length_c   1.000
_cell.angle_alpha   90.00
_cell.angle_beta   90.00
_cell.angle_gamma   90.00
#
_symmetry.space_group_name_H-M   'P 1'
#
loop_
_entity.id
_entity.type
_entity.pdbx_description
1 polymer ?
#
loop_
_entity_poly.entity_id
_entity_poly.type
_entity_poly.pdbx_seq_one_letter_code
_entity_poly.pdbx_strand_id
1 'polypeptide(L)'
;GTLQQDFNLTSASRYGPDASGAVKLDSFVVATSRETDGAAIALNEQRFSPNIKNVVAADAMGDVMDGNVGEFLKFMPGITAEYDRDSGGSVSSVSVRGFPTAMAVVSGDGLQMASTGNTVGTSRVFQFTQVSINNISRLEVTKVPTPSSPADSMAGSVDMVSKSAFERKSAQFRYTFGVSGNPRTMSIRRVPHITDEREYKTLPSFTFDYTLPVTKNFGVVLTGQSQNRFIEMQWVPRTFNATAAGTGASFARPYLQSFQFLGVPRRNERNAAGLKDFRMVHLLVARMCPTIPRGRPDPPPSFSGSPAPPSRPAAMRRGPPRRPPGSSPPPGTAPPPRARGGRRRGGRSPARTPRPSR
;
A
#
# COMPACT_ATOMS: atom_id res chain seq x y z
N GLY A 1 39.71 -0.38 8.61
CA GLY A 1 39.77 -1.58 9.47
C GLY A 1 40.83 -2.47 8.89
N THR A 2 41.88 -2.75 9.65
CA THR A 2 42.93 -3.72 9.31
C THR A 2 42.30 -5.11 9.26
N LEU A 3 42.32 -5.72 8.07
CA LEU A 3 41.85 -7.09 7.88
C LEU A 3 42.95 -8.03 8.37
N GLN A 4 42.78 -8.58 9.57
CA GLN A 4 43.68 -9.61 10.08
C GLN A 4 43.25 -10.95 9.47
N GLN A 5 44.18 -11.61 8.78
CA GLN A 5 43.95 -12.87 8.08
C GLN A 5 44.90 -13.92 8.68
N ASP A 6 44.33 -14.89 9.39
CA ASP A 6 45.11 -15.94 10.04
C ASP A 6 45.43 -17.05 9.04
N PHE A 7 46.71 -17.15 8.67
CA PHE A 7 47.21 -18.24 7.84
C PHE A 7 47.61 -19.41 8.74
N ASN A 8 46.76 -20.43 8.83
CA ASN A 8 47.16 -21.69 9.47
C ASN A 8 48.13 -22.43 8.54
N LEU A 9 49.40 -22.41 8.91
CA LEU A 9 50.44 -23.21 8.26
C LEU A 9 50.15 -24.69 8.53
N THR A 10 49.87 -25.47 7.48
CA THR A 10 49.81 -26.92 7.60
C THR A 10 51.18 -27.43 8.08
N SER A 11 51.18 -28.34 9.06
CA SER A 11 52.42 -28.71 9.73
C SER A 11 53.39 -29.36 8.74
N ALA A 12 54.60 -28.81 8.64
CA ALA A 12 55.70 -29.41 7.89
C ALA A 12 55.96 -30.86 8.32
N SER A 13 55.54 -31.24 9.54
CA SER A 13 55.61 -32.60 10.08
C SER A 13 54.74 -33.63 9.37
N ARG A 14 53.71 -33.24 8.59
CA ARG A 14 52.79 -34.19 7.95
C ARG A 14 53.07 -34.41 6.45
N TYR A 15 53.69 -33.45 5.76
CA TYR A 15 53.89 -33.52 4.30
C TYR A 15 55.35 -33.45 3.82
N GLY A 16 56.29 -33.01 4.66
CA GLY A 16 57.71 -32.90 4.30
C GLY A 16 58.01 -31.89 3.17
N PRO A 17 59.25 -31.40 3.04
CA PRO A 17 59.65 -30.57 1.91
C PRO A 17 59.76 -31.42 0.63
N ASP A 18 59.29 -30.89 -0.51
CA ASP A 18 59.64 -31.46 -1.82
C ASP A 18 61.16 -31.32 -2.07
N ALA A 19 61.73 -32.13 -2.98
CA ALA A 19 63.18 -32.23 -3.23
C ALA A 19 63.92 -30.92 -3.58
N SER A 20 63.18 -29.81 -3.78
CA SER A 20 63.69 -28.46 -4.04
C SER A 20 63.52 -27.48 -2.86
N GLY A 21 63.05 -27.92 -1.69
CA GLY A 21 62.81 -27.07 -0.52
C GLY A 21 61.57 -26.18 -0.60
N ALA A 22 60.72 -26.36 -1.61
CA ALA A 22 59.47 -25.62 -1.76
C ALA A 22 58.35 -26.22 -0.88
N VAL A 23 57.76 -25.39 -0.02
CA VAL A 23 56.58 -25.77 0.78
C VAL A 23 55.35 -25.68 -0.13
N LYS A 24 54.79 -26.84 -0.49
CA LYS A 24 53.57 -26.91 -1.29
C LYS A 24 52.36 -26.65 -0.38
N LEU A 25 51.77 -25.47 -0.52
CA LEU A 25 50.54 -25.11 0.17
C LEU A 25 49.37 -25.92 -0.39
N ASP A 26 48.45 -26.30 0.49
CA ASP A 26 47.21 -26.97 0.11
C ASP A 26 46.31 -26.01 -0.69
N SER A 27 45.48 -26.55 -1.58
CA SER A 27 44.68 -25.69 -2.48
C SER A 27 43.72 -24.81 -1.68
N PHE A 28 43.89 -23.49 -1.76
CA PHE A 28 42.98 -22.52 -1.16
C PHE A 28 41.70 -22.44 -1.99
N VAL A 29 40.66 -23.16 -1.55
CA VAL A 29 39.32 -23.02 -2.12
C VAL A 29 38.69 -21.79 -1.49
N VAL A 30 38.64 -20.68 -2.24
CA VAL A 30 37.75 -19.55 -1.89
C VAL A 30 36.33 -20.07 -2.03
N ALA A 31 35.75 -20.51 -0.92
CA ALA A 31 34.32 -20.72 -0.85
C ALA A 31 33.66 -19.34 -0.97
N THR A 32 33.34 -18.94 -2.21
CA THR A 32 32.34 -17.91 -2.45
C THR A 32 31.00 -18.52 -2.03
N SER A 33 30.76 -18.50 -0.72
CA SER A 33 29.41 -18.65 -0.20
C SER A 33 28.61 -17.53 -0.84
N ARG A 34 27.75 -17.88 -1.81
CA ARG A 34 26.75 -16.94 -2.29
C ARG A 34 25.91 -16.60 -1.07
N GLU A 35 25.93 -15.33 -0.67
CA GLU A 35 25.06 -14.82 0.38
C GLU A 35 23.61 -14.99 -0.11
N THR A 36 22.95 -16.05 0.33
CA THR A 36 21.55 -16.35 -0.02
C THR A 36 20.59 -15.86 1.04
N ASP A 37 21.10 -15.19 2.07
CA ASP A 37 20.26 -14.53 3.05
C ASP A 37 19.63 -13.29 2.42
N GLY A 38 18.30 -13.26 2.37
CA GLY A 38 17.54 -12.13 1.85
C GLY A 38 17.88 -10.83 2.57
N ALA A 39 18.21 -10.88 3.87
CA ALA A 39 18.63 -9.71 4.63
C ALA A 39 19.98 -9.16 4.15
N ALA A 40 20.93 -10.03 3.82
CA ALA A 40 22.23 -9.61 3.32
C ALA A 40 22.15 -9.07 1.88
N ILE A 41 21.31 -9.66 1.03
CA ILE A 41 21.01 -9.13 -0.32
C ILE A 41 20.40 -7.74 -0.20
N ALA A 42 19.39 -7.58 0.67
CA ALA A 42 18.74 -6.29 0.92
C ALA A 42 19.73 -5.23 1.44
N LEU A 43 20.60 -5.60 2.39
CA LEU A 43 21.59 -4.70 2.96
C LEU A 43 22.63 -4.25 1.92
N ASN A 44 23.10 -5.17 1.07
CA ASN A 44 24.02 -4.82 0.00
C ASN A 44 23.36 -3.89 -1.03
N GLU A 45 22.13 -4.20 -1.45
CA GLU A 45 21.36 -3.34 -2.35
C GLU A 45 21.17 -1.92 -1.78
N GLN A 46 20.89 -1.81 -0.47
CA GLN A 46 20.79 -0.53 0.21
C GLN A 46 22.15 0.19 0.30
N ARG A 47 23.23 -0.53 0.60
CA ARG A 47 24.59 0.04 0.77
C ARG A 47 25.18 0.58 -0.52
N PHE A 48 24.92 -0.08 -1.64
CA PHE A 48 25.41 0.32 -2.96
C PHE A 48 24.42 1.21 -3.72
N SER A 49 23.31 1.60 -3.09
CA SER A 49 22.33 2.46 -3.71
C SER A 49 22.85 3.88 -3.88
N PRO A 50 22.70 4.51 -5.06
CA PRO A 50 23.14 5.89 -5.30
C PRO A 50 22.22 6.94 -4.66
N ASN A 51 21.07 6.53 -4.10
CA ASN A 51 20.07 7.42 -3.51
C ASN A 51 19.66 6.96 -2.09
N ILE A 52 18.81 7.77 -1.44
CA ILE A 52 18.23 7.39 -0.13
C ILE A 52 17.12 6.36 -0.36
N LYS A 53 17.52 5.09 -0.31
CA LYS A 53 16.69 3.91 -0.44
C LYS A 53 16.71 3.11 0.85
N ASN A 54 15.56 2.57 1.24
CA ASN A 54 15.48 1.55 2.27
C ASN A 54 15.10 0.24 1.60
N VAL A 55 15.87 -0.81 1.87
CA VAL A 55 15.60 -2.14 1.33
C VAL A 55 15.45 -3.10 2.48
N VAL A 56 14.31 -3.76 2.55
CA VAL A 56 14.02 -4.71 3.63
C VAL A 56 13.55 -6.01 3.02
N ALA A 57 14.16 -7.11 3.44
CA ALA A 57 13.71 -8.45 3.06
C ALA A 57 12.31 -8.70 3.63
N ALA A 58 11.43 -9.30 2.82
CA ALA A 58 10.08 -9.64 3.23
C ALA A 58 10.06 -10.60 4.43
N ASP A 59 11.11 -11.43 4.56
CA ASP A 59 11.26 -12.39 5.64
C ASP A 59 11.78 -11.79 6.96
N ALA A 60 12.24 -10.53 6.97
CA ALA A 60 12.91 -9.94 8.13
C ALA A 60 11.95 -9.57 9.29
N MET A 61 10.67 -9.29 8.99
CA MET A 61 9.67 -8.88 9.99
C MET A 61 8.86 -10.05 10.56
N GLY A 62 9.18 -11.29 10.16
CA GLY A 62 8.41 -12.48 10.54
C GLY A 62 7.09 -12.61 9.77
N ASP A 63 6.13 -13.32 10.37
CA ASP A 63 4.85 -13.60 9.71
C ASP A 63 3.91 -12.40 9.76
N VAL A 64 3.58 -11.84 8.59
CA VAL A 64 2.57 -10.80 8.44
C VAL A 64 1.21 -11.49 8.38
N MET A 65 0.49 -11.49 9.51
CA MET A 65 -0.80 -12.18 9.71
C MET A 65 -1.88 -11.86 8.66
N ASP A 66 -1.84 -10.68 8.05
CA ASP A 66 -2.77 -10.29 6.97
C ASP A 66 -2.17 -10.48 5.57
N GLY A 67 -0.87 -10.78 5.47
CA GLY A 67 -0.12 -10.96 4.22
C GLY A 67 -0.08 -9.72 3.32
N ASN A 68 -0.54 -8.58 3.83
CA ASN A 68 -0.60 -7.32 3.12
C ASN A 68 0.77 -6.62 3.15
N VAL A 69 1.26 -6.22 1.99
CA VAL A 69 2.53 -5.50 1.88
C VAL A 69 2.50 -4.15 2.60
N GLY A 70 1.37 -3.44 2.59
CA GLY A 70 1.23 -2.15 3.28
C GLY A 70 1.44 -2.27 4.80
N GLU A 71 1.05 -3.40 5.39
CA GLU A 71 1.23 -3.68 6.81
C GLU A 71 2.71 -3.81 7.19
N PHE A 72 3.54 -4.25 6.25
CA PHE A 72 4.98 -4.27 6.39
C PHE A 72 5.61 -2.89 6.19
N LEU A 73 5.14 -2.14 5.17
CA LEU A 73 5.67 -0.82 4.84
C LEU A 73 5.50 0.21 5.96
N LYS A 74 4.47 0.07 6.81
CA LYS A 74 4.24 0.99 7.94
C LYS A 74 5.41 1.02 8.95
N PHE A 75 6.21 -0.04 8.99
CA PHE A 75 7.38 -0.13 9.88
C PHE A 75 8.63 0.52 9.28
N MET A 76 8.57 0.96 8.02
CA MET A 76 9.68 1.65 7.36
C MET A 76 9.66 3.14 7.69
N PRO A 77 10.82 3.77 7.95
CA PRO A 77 10.87 5.18 8.28
C PRO A 77 10.47 6.03 7.07
N GLY A 78 9.70 7.09 7.34
CA GLY A 78 9.19 8.00 6.32
C GLY A 78 8.02 7.45 5.50
N ILE A 79 7.42 6.34 5.95
CA ILE A 79 6.14 5.83 5.44
C ILE A 79 5.04 6.13 6.45
N THR A 80 3.93 6.67 5.97
CA THR A 80 2.70 6.80 6.75
C THR A 80 1.63 5.92 6.12
N ALA A 81 1.17 4.93 6.86
CA ALA A 81 0.10 4.05 6.43
C ALA A 81 -1.25 4.78 6.45
N GLU A 82 -2.01 4.61 5.38
CA GLU A 82 -3.38 5.07 5.27
C GLU A 82 -4.32 3.86 5.30
N TYR A 83 -5.41 4.00 6.04
CA TYR A 83 -6.39 2.95 6.24
C TYR A 83 -7.69 3.36 5.56
N ASP A 84 -8.20 2.50 4.70
CA ASP A 84 -9.51 2.69 4.09
C ASP A 84 -10.58 1.93 4.88
N ARG A 85 -11.80 2.44 4.87
CA ARG A 85 -12.99 1.75 5.39
C ARG A 85 -13.15 0.37 4.77
N ASP A 86 -12.83 0.27 3.48
CA ASP A 86 -12.91 -0.96 2.71
C ASP A 86 -11.72 -1.89 2.89
N SER A 87 -10.68 -1.50 3.64
CA SER A 87 -9.52 -2.35 3.94
C SER A 87 -9.66 -3.15 5.24
N GLY A 88 -10.69 -2.88 6.04
CA GLY A 88 -11.02 -3.69 7.22
C GLY A 88 -9.98 -3.64 8.34
N GLY A 89 -9.27 -2.52 8.47
CA GLY A 89 -8.22 -2.33 9.48
C GLY A 89 -6.83 -2.81 9.05
N SER A 90 -6.66 -3.22 7.80
CA SER A 90 -5.34 -3.42 7.17
C SER A 90 -4.92 -2.16 6.42
N VAL A 91 -3.63 -1.94 6.19
CA VAL A 91 -3.17 -0.79 5.40
C VAL A 91 -3.70 -0.86 3.96
N SER A 92 -4.38 0.19 3.49
CA SER A 92 -4.89 0.27 2.11
C SER A 92 -3.85 0.88 1.17
N SER A 93 -3.34 2.05 1.53
CA SER A 93 -2.37 2.85 0.78
C SER A 93 -1.26 3.34 1.70
N VAL A 94 -0.14 3.77 1.11
CA VAL A 94 0.97 4.33 1.88
C VAL A 94 1.37 5.66 1.29
N SER A 95 1.63 6.62 2.17
CA SER A 95 2.22 7.91 1.80
C SER A 95 3.70 7.91 2.13
N VAL A 96 4.48 8.54 1.27
CA VAL A 96 5.93 8.63 1.41
C VAL A 96 6.28 10.07 1.78
N ARG A 97 6.97 10.27 2.91
CA ARG A 97 7.41 11.58 3.42
C ARG A 97 6.28 12.62 3.60
N GLY A 98 5.06 12.17 3.87
CA GLY A 98 3.90 13.04 4.07
C GLY A 98 3.28 13.59 2.77
N PHE A 99 3.78 13.19 1.60
CA PHE A 99 3.12 13.49 0.33
C PHE A 99 1.84 12.65 0.17
N PRO A 100 0.83 13.15 -0.57
CA PRO A 100 -0.37 12.37 -0.86
C PRO A 100 -0.04 11.01 -1.48
N THR A 101 -0.81 9.99 -1.14
CA THR A 101 -0.62 8.59 -1.63
C THR A 101 -0.71 8.48 -3.15
N ALA A 102 -1.43 9.39 -3.81
CA ALA A 102 -1.51 9.47 -5.27
C ALA A 102 -0.22 9.95 -5.96
N MET A 103 0.76 10.47 -5.22
CA MET A 103 2.06 10.92 -5.74
C MET A 103 3.19 9.91 -5.48
N ALA A 104 2.91 8.80 -4.80
CA ALA A 104 3.84 7.71 -4.61
C ALA A 104 3.66 6.69 -5.73
N VAL A 105 4.73 6.40 -6.46
CA VAL A 105 4.71 5.39 -7.53
C VAL A 105 4.95 4.02 -6.91
N VAL A 106 4.07 3.07 -7.19
CA VAL A 106 4.25 1.66 -6.78
C VAL A 106 4.61 0.83 -8.01
N SER A 107 5.69 0.07 -7.92
CA SER A 107 6.15 -0.85 -8.95
C SER A 107 6.35 -2.26 -8.40
N GLY A 108 6.30 -3.24 -9.29
CA GLY A 108 6.68 -4.62 -9.02
C GLY A 108 7.73 -5.06 -10.03
N ASP A 109 8.86 -5.55 -9.56
CA ASP A 109 10.01 -5.90 -10.40
C ASP A 109 10.43 -4.74 -11.35
N GLY A 110 10.32 -3.48 -10.91
CA GLY A 110 10.63 -2.28 -11.69
C GLY A 110 9.54 -1.82 -12.68
N LEU A 111 8.45 -2.57 -12.83
CA LEU A 111 7.30 -2.18 -13.67
C LEU A 111 6.23 -1.51 -12.83
N GLN A 112 5.72 -0.36 -13.28
CA GLN A 112 4.67 0.35 -12.56
C GLN A 112 3.40 -0.51 -12.47
N MET A 113 2.85 -0.62 -11.26
CA MET A 113 1.60 -1.31 -11.03
C MET A 113 0.42 -0.40 -11.35
N ALA A 114 -0.63 -0.99 -11.92
CA ALA A 114 -1.86 -0.25 -12.18
C ALA A 114 -2.48 0.23 -10.85
N SER A 115 -2.93 1.48 -10.82
CA SER A 115 -3.73 1.99 -9.71
C SER A 115 -5.02 1.17 -9.59
N THR A 116 -5.33 0.79 -8.37
CA THR A 116 -6.51 -0.02 -8.04
C THR A 116 -7.48 0.71 -7.11
N GLY A 117 -7.23 2.00 -6.87
CA GLY A 117 -8.04 2.84 -6.00
C GLY A 117 -9.45 3.08 -6.55
N ASN A 118 -10.44 2.53 -5.84
CA ASN A 118 -11.88 2.69 -5.99
C ASN A 118 -12.52 2.32 -7.35
N THR A 119 -13.62 1.56 -7.27
CA THR A 119 -14.53 1.27 -8.39
C THR A 119 -15.31 2.51 -8.86
N VAL A 120 -15.26 3.62 -8.10
CA VAL A 120 -15.98 4.87 -8.37
C VAL A 120 -15.01 6.05 -8.35
N GLY A 121 -14.62 6.52 -9.53
CA GLY A 121 -13.80 7.71 -9.74
C GLY A 121 -12.38 7.44 -10.28
N THR A 122 -11.75 8.46 -10.84
CA THR A 122 -10.37 8.40 -11.34
C THR A 122 -9.38 8.62 -10.19
N SER A 123 -8.92 7.55 -9.54
CA SER A 123 -7.87 7.63 -8.51
C SER A 123 -6.55 7.04 -9.00
N ARG A 124 -5.43 7.70 -8.67
CA ARG A 124 -4.06 7.21 -8.91
C ARG A 124 -3.48 6.47 -7.70
N VAL A 125 -4.30 6.18 -6.69
CA VAL A 125 -3.88 5.51 -5.46
C VAL A 125 -3.80 4.00 -5.66
N PHE A 126 -2.62 3.44 -5.44
CA PHE A 126 -2.42 2.00 -5.41
C PHE A 126 -2.89 1.39 -4.08
N GLN A 127 -3.73 0.35 -4.14
CA GLN A 127 -4.15 -0.38 -2.93
C GLN A 127 -3.30 -1.64 -2.72
N PHE A 128 -2.58 -1.70 -1.59
CA PHE A 128 -1.78 -2.86 -1.19
C PHE A 128 -2.63 -4.06 -0.74
N THR A 129 -3.94 -3.87 -0.56
CA THR A 129 -4.90 -4.95 -0.27
C THR A 129 -4.94 -6.00 -1.36
N GLN A 130 -4.43 -5.74 -2.56
CA GLN A 130 -4.44 -6.67 -3.71
C GLN A 130 -3.13 -7.44 -3.87
N VAL A 131 -2.06 -7.02 -3.20
CA VAL A 131 -0.75 -7.65 -3.30
C VAL A 131 -0.45 -8.41 -2.02
N SER A 132 0.06 -9.62 -2.19
CA SER A 132 0.55 -10.39 -1.05
C SER A 132 2.06 -10.32 -0.92
N ILE A 133 2.52 -10.18 0.32
CA ILE A 133 3.92 -10.29 0.72
C ILE A 133 4.53 -11.68 0.45
N ASN A 134 3.74 -12.76 0.38
CA ASN A 134 4.28 -14.10 0.15
C ASN A 134 4.98 -14.23 -1.22
N ASN A 135 4.60 -13.41 -2.20
CA ASN A 135 5.21 -13.44 -3.53
C ASN A 135 6.44 -12.50 -3.64
N ILE A 136 6.71 -11.73 -2.58
CA ILE A 136 7.73 -10.69 -2.53
C ILE A 136 8.95 -11.21 -1.77
N SER A 137 10.14 -10.94 -2.30
CA SER A 137 11.43 -11.23 -1.67
C SER A 137 11.89 -10.06 -0.81
N ARG A 138 11.77 -8.84 -1.33
CA ARG A 138 12.16 -7.60 -0.64
C ARG A 138 11.34 -6.42 -1.12
N LEU A 139 11.27 -5.40 -0.27
CA LEU A 139 10.60 -4.15 -0.54
C LEU A 139 11.62 -3.03 -0.54
N GLU A 140 11.56 -2.21 -1.59
CA GLU A 140 12.52 -1.16 -1.89
C GLU A 140 11.80 0.19 -1.89
N VAL A 141 12.04 1.00 -0.86
CA VAL A 141 11.43 2.32 -0.74
C VAL A 141 12.46 3.38 -1.07
N THR A 142 12.32 3.96 -2.25
CA THR A 142 13.11 5.10 -2.70
C THR A 142 12.44 6.40 -2.26
N LYS A 143 13.13 7.20 -1.46
CA LYS A 143 12.59 8.48 -0.96
C LYS A 143 12.96 9.68 -1.82
N VAL A 144 14.01 9.55 -2.62
CA VAL A 144 14.55 10.61 -3.45
C VAL A 144 14.59 10.10 -4.89
N PRO A 145 13.87 10.75 -5.82
CA PRO A 145 13.89 10.36 -7.22
C PRO A 145 15.31 10.53 -7.79
N THR A 146 15.69 9.63 -8.68
CA THR A 146 16.93 9.75 -9.47
C THR A 146 16.61 10.41 -10.81
N PRO A 147 17.60 10.94 -11.56
CA PRO A 147 17.34 11.48 -12.90
C PRO A 147 16.70 10.46 -13.88
N SER A 148 16.91 9.17 -13.63
CA SER A 148 16.28 8.06 -14.35
C SER A 148 14.88 7.69 -13.86
N SER A 149 14.44 8.23 -12.73
CA SER A 149 13.10 7.97 -12.19
C SER A 149 12.04 8.75 -12.98
N PRO A 150 10.86 8.15 -13.23
CA PRO A 150 9.74 8.85 -13.84
C PRO A 150 9.35 10.14 -13.11
N ALA A 151 8.95 11.17 -13.87
CA ALA A 151 8.66 12.50 -13.34
C ALA A 151 7.44 12.56 -12.39
N ASP A 152 6.64 11.49 -12.30
CA ASP A 152 5.49 11.36 -11.42
C ASP A 152 5.84 10.84 -10.01
N SER A 153 7.11 10.50 -9.74
CA SER A 153 7.60 9.96 -8.46
C SER A 153 8.07 11.02 -7.45
N MET A 154 7.43 12.19 -7.42
CA MET A 154 7.86 13.32 -6.57
C MET A 154 7.86 12.99 -5.06
N ALA A 155 6.95 12.11 -4.59
CA ALA A 155 6.94 11.62 -3.21
C ALA A 155 8.03 10.58 -2.92
N GLY A 156 8.58 9.95 -3.96
CA GLY A 156 9.33 8.71 -3.92
C GLY A 156 8.59 7.56 -4.62
N SER A 157 9.18 6.38 -4.55
CA SER A 157 8.61 5.15 -5.10
C SER A 157 8.79 3.96 -4.17
N VAL A 158 7.88 2.99 -4.29
CA VAL A 158 7.94 1.70 -3.62
C VAL A 158 8.03 0.63 -4.70
N ASP A 159 9.14 -0.08 -4.76
CA ASP A 159 9.31 -1.24 -5.64
C ASP A 159 9.22 -2.54 -4.84
N MET A 160 8.42 -3.47 -5.35
CA MET A 160 8.21 -4.78 -4.76
C MET A 160 8.95 -5.81 -5.61
N VAL A 161 10.08 -6.28 -5.10
CA VAL A 161 10.86 -7.28 -5.83
C VAL A 161 10.35 -8.65 -5.47
N SER A 162 9.89 -9.36 -6.49
CA SER A 162 9.36 -10.71 -6.36
C SER A 162 10.43 -11.74 -6.00
N LYS A 163 9.99 -12.89 -5.49
CA LYS A 163 10.87 -14.03 -5.24
C LYS A 163 11.47 -14.58 -6.53
N SER A 164 12.79 -14.78 -6.51
CA SER A 164 13.55 -15.37 -7.60
C SER A 164 14.24 -16.66 -7.18
N ALA A 165 14.25 -17.65 -8.08
CA ALA A 165 14.91 -18.93 -7.83
C ALA A 165 16.43 -18.79 -7.75
N PHE A 166 17.00 -17.73 -8.31
CA PHE A 166 18.44 -17.48 -8.30
C PHE A 166 18.91 -16.77 -7.03
N GLU A 167 18.02 -16.28 -6.16
CA GLU A 167 18.44 -15.69 -4.88
C GLU A 167 18.82 -16.78 -3.85
N ARG A 168 18.55 -18.05 -4.15
CA ARG A 168 18.83 -19.20 -3.28
C ARG A 168 19.81 -20.18 -3.94
N LYS A 169 20.67 -20.82 -3.13
CA LYS A 169 21.65 -21.82 -3.58
C LYS A 169 21.06 -23.23 -3.62
N SER A 170 20.14 -23.53 -2.71
CA SER A 170 19.50 -24.85 -2.58
C SER A 170 17.98 -24.74 -2.69
N ALA A 171 17.34 -25.87 -2.94
CA ALA A 171 15.90 -25.98 -2.84
C ALA A 171 15.45 -25.61 -1.42
N GLN A 172 14.38 -24.83 -1.31
CA GLN A 172 13.78 -24.47 -0.04
C GLN A 172 12.27 -24.62 -0.13
N PHE A 173 11.70 -25.32 0.85
CA PHE A 173 10.27 -25.37 1.08
C PHE A 173 9.99 -24.76 2.45
N ARG A 174 9.15 -23.73 2.49
CA ARG A 174 8.64 -23.12 3.71
C ARG A 174 7.14 -23.25 3.71
N TYR A 175 6.58 -23.56 4.87
CA TYR A 175 5.16 -23.60 5.08
C TYR A 175 4.84 -23.02 6.46
N THR A 176 3.70 -22.33 6.53
CA THR A 176 3.15 -21.78 7.76
C THR A 176 1.68 -22.18 7.82
N PHE A 177 1.26 -22.65 8.99
CA PHE A 177 -0.14 -22.89 9.31
C PHE A 177 -0.47 -22.10 10.57
N GLY A 178 -1.57 -21.36 10.54
CA GLY A 178 -2.02 -20.53 11.64
C GLY A 178 -3.53 -20.60 11.80
N VAL A 179 -4.02 -20.27 13.00
CA VAL A 179 -5.44 -20.09 13.25
C VAL A 179 -5.60 -18.75 13.93
N SER A 180 -6.44 -17.88 13.35
CA SER A 180 -6.71 -16.55 13.90
C SER A 180 -8.12 -16.52 14.50
N GLY A 181 -8.27 -15.81 15.63
CA GLY A 181 -9.55 -15.62 16.31
C GLY A 181 -9.54 -14.35 17.14
N ASN A 182 -10.68 -13.65 17.16
CA ASN A 182 -10.88 -12.51 18.05
C ASN A 182 -11.34 -13.03 19.42
N PRO A 183 -10.65 -12.72 20.54
CA PRO A 183 -10.98 -13.26 21.87
C PRO A 183 -12.42 -13.00 22.30
N ARG A 184 -13.04 -11.89 21.85
CA ARG A 184 -14.44 -11.57 22.19
C ARG A 184 -15.45 -12.49 21.50
N THR A 185 -15.12 -12.99 20.32
CA THR A 185 -16.02 -13.76 19.47
C THR A 185 -15.46 -15.12 19.08
N MET A 186 -14.40 -15.56 19.75
CA MET A 186 -13.71 -16.80 19.46
C MET A 186 -14.63 -17.97 19.77
N SER A 187 -14.90 -18.79 18.77
CA SER A 187 -15.70 -20.00 18.93
C SER A 187 -15.21 -21.05 17.96
N ILE A 188 -14.97 -22.25 18.47
CA ILE A 188 -14.63 -23.44 17.70
C ILE A 188 -15.88 -23.98 16.96
N ARG A 189 -17.08 -23.61 17.43
CA ARG A 189 -18.36 -23.97 16.83
C ARG A 189 -18.83 -22.88 15.87
N ARG A 190 -19.65 -23.25 14.89
CA ARG A 190 -20.33 -22.30 14.03
C ARG A 190 -21.29 -21.46 14.85
N VAL A 191 -21.17 -20.15 14.75
CA VAL A 191 -22.02 -19.17 15.43
C VAL A 191 -22.80 -18.35 14.41
N PRO A 192 -23.99 -17.86 14.76
CA PRO A 192 -24.74 -16.97 13.86
C PRO A 192 -23.92 -15.74 13.47
N HIS A 193 -23.93 -15.42 12.17
CA HIS A 193 -23.36 -14.21 11.59
C HIS A 193 -24.49 -13.27 11.12
N ILE A 194 -24.14 -12.02 10.78
CA ILE A 194 -25.12 -11.02 10.34
C ILE A 194 -25.76 -11.34 8.98
N THR A 195 -25.21 -12.31 8.25
CA THR A 195 -25.70 -12.80 6.96
C THR A 195 -26.78 -13.89 7.11
N ASP A 196 -27.32 -14.09 8.31
CA ASP A 196 -28.22 -15.21 8.68
C ASP A 196 -27.61 -16.62 8.46
N GLU A 197 -26.30 -16.69 8.17
CA GLU A 197 -25.56 -17.94 8.07
C GLU A 197 -24.81 -18.26 9.37
N ARG A 198 -24.54 -19.55 9.61
CA ARG A 198 -23.70 -20.00 10.72
C ARG A 198 -22.26 -20.16 10.25
N GLU A 199 -21.38 -19.27 10.68
CA GLU A 199 -19.97 -19.23 10.27
C GLU A 199 -19.01 -19.54 11.42
N TYR A 200 -17.81 -20.02 11.07
CA TYR A 200 -16.71 -20.15 12.02
C TYR A 200 -16.02 -18.78 12.18
N LYS A 201 -15.82 -18.35 13.43
CA LYS A 201 -15.09 -17.10 13.74
C LYS A 201 -13.60 -17.32 14.01
N THR A 202 -13.20 -18.58 14.20
CA THR A 202 -11.79 -19.00 14.16
C THR A 202 -11.49 -19.52 12.77
N LEU A 203 -10.61 -18.83 12.04
CA LEU A 203 -10.33 -19.14 10.65
C LEU A 203 -8.89 -19.65 10.51
N PRO A 204 -8.68 -20.82 9.87
CA PRO A 204 -7.34 -21.30 9.58
C PRO A 204 -6.73 -20.51 8.41
N SER A 205 -5.43 -20.37 8.47
CA SER A 205 -4.59 -19.76 7.45
C SER A 205 -3.45 -20.70 7.10
N PHE A 206 -3.10 -20.73 5.81
CA PHE A 206 -2.04 -21.56 5.27
C PHE A 206 -1.21 -20.75 4.29
N THR A 207 0.09 -20.91 4.34
CA THR A 207 1.04 -20.23 3.46
C THR A 207 2.14 -21.21 3.11
N PHE A 208 2.52 -21.28 1.84
CA PHE A 208 3.69 -22.04 1.43
C PHE A 208 4.49 -21.31 0.36
N ASP A 209 5.79 -21.60 0.36
CA ASP A 209 6.79 -21.12 -0.57
C ASP A 209 7.70 -22.28 -0.93
N TYR A 210 7.83 -22.54 -2.21
CA TYR A 210 8.72 -23.55 -2.76
C TYR A 210 9.62 -22.89 -3.79
N THR A 211 10.91 -22.81 -3.49
CA THR A 211 11.93 -22.32 -4.42
C THR A 211 12.84 -23.49 -4.80
N LEU A 212 12.89 -23.83 -6.08
CA LEU A 212 13.74 -24.88 -6.63
C LEU A 212 14.69 -24.31 -7.69
N PRO A 213 15.96 -24.05 -7.36
CA PRO A 213 17.00 -23.83 -8.35
C PRO A 213 17.33 -25.18 -9.01
N VAL A 214 16.94 -25.38 -10.27
CA VAL A 214 17.14 -26.65 -10.99
C VAL A 214 18.52 -26.68 -11.65
N THR A 215 18.90 -25.59 -12.31
CA THR A 215 20.23 -25.39 -12.91
C THR A 215 20.73 -23.98 -12.62
N LYS A 216 21.97 -23.67 -13.01
CA LYS A 216 22.51 -22.29 -12.92
C LYS A 216 21.66 -21.25 -13.66
N ASN A 217 20.90 -21.69 -14.67
CA ASN A 217 20.15 -20.83 -15.57
C ASN A 217 18.65 -21.10 -15.54
N PHE A 218 18.18 -22.10 -14.77
CA PHE A 218 16.77 -22.45 -14.68
C PHE A 218 16.35 -22.69 -13.24
N GLY A 219 15.25 -22.07 -12.84
CA GLY A 219 14.66 -22.31 -11.53
C GLY A 219 13.17 -22.03 -11.51
N VAL A 220 12.50 -22.63 -10.54
CA VAL A 220 11.05 -22.52 -10.35
C VAL A 220 10.76 -21.99 -8.95
N VAL A 221 9.89 -20.99 -8.87
CA VAL A 221 9.31 -20.51 -7.61
C VAL A 221 7.81 -20.75 -7.67
N LEU A 222 7.30 -21.49 -6.69
CA LEU A 222 5.89 -21.73 -6.47
C LEU A 222 5.51 -21.18 -5.10
N THR A 223 4.50 -20.34 -5.07
CA THR A 223 3.99 -19.68 -3.86
C THR A 223 2.49 -19.88 -3.80
N GLY A 224 1.98 -20.10 -2.61
CA GLY A 224 0.54 -20.17 -2.38
C GLY A 224 0.18 -19.74 -0.98
N GLN A 225 -0.97 -19.10 -0.84
CA GLN A 225 -1.50 -18.71 0.44
C GLN A 225 -3.02 -18.66 0.43
N SER A 226 -3.59 -18.96 1.60
CA SER A 226 -4.94 -18.61 1.98
C SER A 226 -4.86 -18.10 3.41
N GLN A 227 -5.01 -16.79 3.58
CA GLN A 227 -5.06 -16.15 4.88
C GLN A 227 -6.48 -15.67 5.14
N ASN A 228 -7.05 -16.16 6.23
CA ASN A 228 -8.43 -15.90 6.59
C ASN A 228 -8.46 -15.33 7.99
N ARG A 229 -9.09 -14.17 8.13
CA ARG A 229 -9.19 -13.46 9.41
C ARG A 229 -10.60 -12.91 9.60
N PHE A 230 -11.15 -13.18 10.78
CA PHE A 230 -12.37 -12.56 11.24
C PHE A 230 -12.03 -11.34 12.10
N ILE A 231 -12.61 -10.20 11.76
CA ILE A 231 -12.36 -8.91 12.38
C ILE A 231 -13.70 -8.33 12.80
N GLU A 232 -13.79 -7.88 14.04
CA GLU A 232 -14.91 -7.07 14.46
C GLU A 232 -14.44 -5.62 14.51
N MET A 233 -14.80 -4.83 13.50
CA MET A 233 -14.43 -3.42 13.47
C MET A 233 -15.40 -2.65 14.35
N GLN A 234 -14.91 -2.10 15.44
CA GLN A 234 -15.66 -1.12 16.23
C GLN A 234 -15.08 0.27 15.95
N TRP A 235 -15.85 1.09 15.24
CA TRP A 235 -15.49 2.46 14.93
C TRP A 235 -16.38 3.43 15.71
N VAL A 236 -15.74 4.35 16.44
CA VAL A 236 -16.44 5.30 17.32
C VAL A 236 -16.05 6.73 16.96
N PRO A 237 -16.59 7.29 15.86
CA PRO A 237 -16.30 8.67 15.49
C PRO A 237 -16.89 9.62 16.54
N ARG A 238 -16.10 10.63 16.89
CA ARG A 238 -16.51 11.71 17.78
C ARG A 238 -16.34 13.02 17.02
N THR A 239 -17.45 13.65 16.68
CA THR A 239 -17.41 14.95 15.98
C THR A 239 -17.50 16.03 17.02
N PHE A 240 -16.42 16.80 17.16
CA PHE A 240 -16.38 17.99 18.00
C PHE A 240 -16.56 19.24 17.13
N ASN A 241 -17.37 20.17 17.59
CA ASN A 241 -17.68 21.40 16.86
C ASN A 241 -17.46 22.60 17.79
N ALA A 242 -16.85 23.65 17.25
CA ALA A 242 -16.44 24.85 17.97
C ALA A 242 -17.30 26.08 17.61
N THR A 243 -18.27 25.93 16.69
CA THR A 243 -18.99 27.06 16.07
C THR A 243 -20.51 26.89 16.10
N ALA A 244 -21.08 25.99 16.91
CA ALA A 244 -22.52 25.86 16.99
C ALA A 244 -23.16 27.00 17.80
N ALA A 245 -24.13 27.67 17.19
CA ALA A 245 -24.90 28.74 17.80
C ALA A 245 -25.60 28.27 19.09
N GLY A 246 -25.59 29.12 20.12
CA GLY A 246 -26.30 28.85 21.38
C GLY A 246 -25.66 27.84 22.33
N THR A 247 -24.49 27.29 21.99
CA THR A 247 -23.81 26.26 22.82
C THR A 247 -22.67 26.80 23.68
N GLY A 248 -22.23 28.04 23.45
CA GLY A 248 -21.02 28.58 24.09
C GLY A 248 -19.72 27.90 23.65
N ALA A 249 -19.76 27.09 22.58
CA ALA A 249 -18.60 26.39 22.05
C ALA A 249 -17.56 27.37 21.49
N SER A 250 -16.29 27.03 21.70
CA SER A 250 -15.14 27.74 21.12
C SER A 250 -14.04 26.73 20.80
N PHE A 251 -12.97 27.16 20.11
CA PHE A 251 -11.82 26.28 19.88
C PHE A 251 -11.17 25.79 21.18
N ALA A 252 -11.26 26.58 22.26
CA ALA A 252 -10.77 26.20 23.58
C ALA A 252 -11.76 25.30 24.35
N ARG A 253 -13.05 25.31 23.97
CA ARG A 253 -14.13 24.52 24.60
C ARG A 253 -15.06 23.98 23.51
N PRO A 254 -14.59 23.03 22.68
CA PRO A 254 -15.45 22.46 21.64
C PRO A 254 -16.50 21.56 22.29
N TYR A 255 -17.72 21.55 21.73
CA TYR A 255 -18.78 20.66 22.21
C TYR A 255 -18.80 19.39 21.35
N LEU A 256 -19.19 18.26 21.95
CA LEU A 256 -19.38 17.00 21.23
C LEU A 256 -20.71 17.05 20.48
N GLN A 257 -20.65 17.14 19.16
CA GLN A 257 -21.82 17.22 18.27
C GLN A 257 -22.42 15.84 18.01
N SER A 258 -21.58 14.83 17.77
CA SER A 258 -22.07 13.47 17.52
C SER A 258 -21.13 12.44 18.12
N PHE A 259 -21.75 11.36 18.56
CA PHE A 259 -21.10 10.19 19.11
C PHE A 259 -21.82 8.98 18.53
N GLN A 260 -21.15 8.26 17.64
CA GLN A 260 -21.73 7.10 16.98
C GLN A 260 -20.92 5.87 17.35
N PHE A 261 -21.60 4.74 17.53
CA PHE A 261 -20.97 3.44 17.61
C PHE A 261 -21.33 2.67 16.35
N LEU A 262 -20.32 2.36 15.55
CA LEU A 262 -20.47 1.49 14.40
C LEU A 262 -19.70 0.19 14.67
N GLY A 263 -20.43 -0.92 14.76
CA GLY A 263 -19.86 -2.27 14.78
C GLY A 263 -20.07 -2.91 13.43
N VAL A 264 -18.99 -3.25 12.72
CA VAL A 264 -19.06 -3.98 11.44
C VAL A 264 -18.25 -5.26 11.61
N PRO A 265 -18.90 -6.41 11.76
CA PRO A 265 -18.20 -7.68 11.68
C PRO A 265 -17.80 -7.91 10.22
N ARG A 266 -16.55 -8.30 10.02
CA ARG A 266 -15.94 -8.40 8.71
C ARG A 266 -15.07 -9.64 8.62
N ARG A 267 -15.20 -10.35 7.51
CA ARG A 267 -14.33 -11.45 7.14
C ARG A 267 -13.37 -10.98 6.04
N ASN A 268 -12.08 -11.06 6.32
CA ASN A 268 -11.03 -10.79 5.35
C ASN A 268 -10.43 -12.09 4.87
N GLU A 269 -10.38 -12.26 3.56
CA GLU A 269 -9.75 -13.40 2.90
C GLU A 269 -8.70 -12.88 1.92
N ARG A 270 -7.49 -13.41 2.02
CA ARG A 270 -6.40 -13.17 1.08
C ARG A 270 -5.94 -14.49 0.51
N ASN A 271 -6.28 -14.71 -0.75
CA ASN A 271 -5.82 -15.84 -1.52
C ASN A 271 -4.87 -15.35 -2.60
N ALA A 272 -3.69 -15.95 -2.68
CA ALA A 272 -2.74 -15.66 -3.75
C ALA A 272 -1.96 -16.91 -4.09
N ALA A 273 -1.78 -17.13 -5.38
CA ALA A 273 -0.93 -18.16 -5.93
C ALA A 273 0.02 -17.50 -6.92
N GLY A 274 1.27 -17.94 -6.94
CA GLY A 274 2.28 -17.44 -7.85
C GLY A 274 3.13 -18.58 -8.37
N LEU A 275 3.31 -18.64 -9.68
CA LEU A 275 4.27 -19.51 -10.34
C LEU A 275 5.23 -18.63 -11.13
N LYS A 276 6.52 -18.77 -10.85
CA LYS A 276 7.58 -18.13 -11.62
C LYS A 276 8.63 -19.15 -12.07
N ASP A 277 8.69 -19.43 -13.37
CA ASP A 277 9.84 -19.99 -14.08
C ASP A 277 10.89 -18.93 -14.46
N PHE A 278 12.13 -19.07 -14.01
CA PHE A 278 13.21 -18.19 -14.44
C PHE A 278 14.10 -18.96 -15.40
N ARG A 279 14.26 -18.45 -16.63
CA ARG A 279 15.37 -18.81 -17.50
C ARG A 279 16.30 -17.61 -17.61
N MET A 280 17.58 -17.78 -17.29
CA MET A 280 18.60 -16.82 -17.72
C MET A 280 18.75 -16.97 -19.24
N VAL A 281 17.93 -16.24 -19.99
CA VAL A 281 18.15 -15.98 -21.41
C VAL A 281 18.56 -14.52 -21.51
N HIS A 282 19.58 -14.21 -22.32
CA HIS A 282 19.85 -12.84 -22.73
C HIS A 282 18.54 -12.20 -23.19
N LEU A 283 18.07 -11.22 -22.41
CA LEU A 283 16.99 -10.28 -22.72
C LEU A 283 15.78 -10.86 -23.48
N LEU A 284 14.80 -11.43 -22.77
CA LEU A 284 13.40 -11.36 -23.19
C LEU A 284 12.47 -11.59 -22.00
N VAL A 285 11.88 -10.51 -21.48
CA VAL A 285 10.79 -10.60 -20.49
C VAL A 285 9.50 -10.83 -21.27
N ALA A 286 9.05 -12.07 -21.31
CA ALA A 286 7.66 -12.39 -21.62
C ALA A 286 7.05 -12.97 -20.34
N ARG A 287 6.03 -12.32 -19.78
CA ARG A 287 5.20 -13.02 -18.80
C ARG A 287 3.73 -12.67 -18.84
N MET A 288 2.99 -13.77 -18.86
CA MET A 288 1.57 -13.93 -18.98
C MET A 288 0.89 -13.53 -17.67
N CYS A 289 -0.09 -12.64 -17.78
CA CYS A 289 -1.01 -12.29 -16.70
C CYS A 289 -2.20 -13.24 -16.75
N PRO A 290 -2.52 -13.95 -15.66
CA PRO A 290 -3.89 -14.35 -15.42
C PRO A 290 -4.32 -13.81 -14.06
N THR A 291 -5.20 -12.82 -14.07
CA THR A 291 -6.11 -12.61 -12.94
C THR A 291 -7.49 -12.30 -13.51
N ILE A 292 -8.34 -13.32 -13.51
CA ILE A 292 -9.78 -13.17 -13.67
C ILE A 292 -10.34 -13.08 -12.25
N PRO A 293 -10.84 -11.91 -11.80
CA PRO A 293 -11.71 -11.89 -10.64
C PRO A 293 -13.10 -12.36 -11.07
N ARG A 294 -13.47 -13.59 -10.73
CA ARG A 294 -14.88 -14.00 -10.69
C ARG A 294 -15.50 -13.41 -9.43
N GLY A 295 -16.01 -12.19 -9.52
CA GLY A 295 -17.08 -11.75 -8.64
C GLY A 295 -18.38 -12.36 -9.14
N ARG A 296 -19.02 -13.23 -8.35
CA ARG A 296 -20.47 -13.45 -8.49
C ARG A 296 -21.16 -12.32 -7.72
N PRO A 297 -21.90 -11.43 -8.39
CA PRO A 297 -22.87 -10.60 -7.68
C PRO A 297 -24.05 -11.50 -7.32
N ASP A 298 -24.31 -11.66 -6.02
CA ASP A 298 -25.56 -12.24 -5.56
C ASP A 298 -26.72 -11.31 -5.93
N PRO A 299 -27.88 -11.84 -6.36
CA PRO A 299 -29.03 -11.03 -6.73
C PRO A 299 -29.67 -10.40 -5.48
N PRO A 300 -30.18 -9.16 -5.56
CA PRO A 300 -30.90 -8.55 -4.45
C PRO A 300 -32.25 -9.26 -4.21
N PRO A 301 -32.74 -9.31 -2.96
CA PRO A 301 -34.02 -9.93 -2.65
C PRO A 301 -35.18 -9.16 -3.31
N SER A 302 -36.02 -9.90 -4.02
CA SER A 302 -37.25 -9.45 -4.64
C SER A 302 -38.28 -9.03 -3.60
N PHE A 303 -38.70 -7.77 -3.63
CA PHE A 303 -39.94 -7.33 -2.99
C PHE A 303 -41.06 -7.24 -4.02
N SER A 304 -42.15 -7.96 -3.75
CA SER A 304 -43.40 -7.97 -4.48
C SER A 304 -44.24 -6.71 -4.19
N GLY A 305 -44.77 -6.07 -5.24
CA GLY A 305 -45.79 -5.01 -5.14
C GLY A 305 -46.57 -4.87 -6.46
N SER A 306 -47.90 -4.94 -6.36
CA SER A 306 -48.95 -5.16 -7.38
C SER A 306 -49.04 -4.21 -8.61
N PRO A 307 -49.84 -4.57 -9.65
CA PRO A 307 -49.70 -4.10 -11.03
C PRO A 307 -50.50 -2.82 -11.37
N ALA A 308 -49.99 -2.03 -12.32
CA ALA A 308 -50.69 -0.93 -12.98
C ALA A 308 -51.34 -1.39 -14.31
N PRO A 309 -52.51 -0.85 -14.70
CA PRO A 309 -53.27 -1.29 -15.89
C PRO A 309 -52.76 -0.68 -17.22
N PRO A 310 -53.15 -1.24 -18.38
CA PRO A 310 -52.45 -1.04 -19.65
C PRO A 310 -52.85 0.23 -20.41
N SER A 311 -51.88 0.83 -21.10
CA SER A 311 -52.03 1.98 -22.00
C SER A 311 -52.62 1.60 -23.37
N ARG A 312 -53.69 2.29 -23.79
CA ARG A 312 -54.15 2.36 -25.20
C ARG A 312 -53.52 3.57 -25.92
N PRO A 313 -53.29 3.52 -27.24
CA PRO A 313 -52.69 4.61 -27.99
C PRO A 313 -53.76 5.54 -28.57
N ALA A 314 -53.52 6.86 -28.55
CA ALA A 314 -54.31 7.82 -29.33
C ALA A 314 -53.40 8.90 -29.92
N ALA A 315 -53.52 9.07 -31.24
CA ALA A 315 -52.80 10.02 -32.07
C ALA A 315 -53.22 11.47 -31.78
N MET A 316 -52.28 12.43 -31.86
CA MET A 316 -52.66 13.83 -32.08
C MET A 316 -51.58 14.66 -32.81
N ARG A 317 -51.85 14.87 -34.11
CA ARG A 317 -51.70 16.06 -34.96
C ARG A 317 -50.74 17.20 -34.53
N ARG A 318 -49.82 17.53 -35.45
CA ARG A 318 -48.96 18.72 -35.49
C ARG A 318 -49.74 20.03 -35.73
N GLY A 319 -49.32 21.12 -35.08
CA GLY A 319 -49.68 22.53 -35.35
C GLY A 319 -48.64 23.51 -34.74
N PRO A 320 -48.42 24.72 -35.29
CA PRO A 320 -47.14 25.46 -35.25
C PRO A 320 -47.01 26.48 -34.08
N PRO A 321 -45.83 27.11 -33.86
CA PRO A 321 -45.45 27.68 -32.56
C PRO A 321 -45.90 29.14 -32.36
N ARG A 322 -46.21 29.51 -31.12
CA ARG A 322 -46.42 30.92 -30.69
C ARG A 322 -45.32 31.37 -29.75
N ARG A 323 -44.78 32.58 -30.01
CA ARG A 323 -43.77 33.32 -29.24
C ARG A 323 -44.22 33.62 -27.79
N PRO A 324 -43.29 33.76 -26.82
CA PRO A 324 -43.59 34.30 -25.49
C PRO A 324 -43.46 35.85 -25.45
N PRO A 325 -44.29 36.57 -24.67
CA PRO A 325 -44.09 37.98 -24.33
C PRO A 325 -43.32 38.13 -23.00
N GLY A 326 -42.63 39.27 -22.85
CA GLY A 326 -41.68 39.55 -21.77
C GLY A 326 -42.23 40.20 -20.49
N SER A 327 -41.40 40.06 -19.45
CA SER A 327 -40.99 41.02 -18.40
C SER A 327 -42.01 41.81 -17.55
N SER A 328 -41.94 41.58 -16.22
CA SER A 328 -41.85 42.65 -15.18
C SER A 328 -41.36 42.09 -13.81
N PRO A 329 -40.72 42.90 -12.93
CA PRO A 329 -39.71 42.46 -11.93
C PRO A 329 -40.17 42.51 -10.44
N PRO A 330 -39.39 41.96 -9.46
CA PRO A 330 -39.69 42.00 -8.02
C PRO A 330 -39.10 43.23 -7.28
N PRO A 331 -39.56 43.55 -6.06
CA PRO A 331 -39.39 44.86 -5.43
C PRO A 331 -38.06 45.06 -4.66
N GLY A 332 -37.71 46.33 -4.53
CA GLY A 332 -36.39 46.83 -4.15
C GLY A 332 -35.97 46.68 -2.68
N THR A 333 -34.65 46.69 -2.51
CA THR A 333 -33.96 46.99 -1.25
C THR A 333 -32.77 47.89 -1.59
N ALA A 334 -32.72 49.07 -0.96
CA ALA A 334 -31.77 50.14 -1.26
C ALA A 334 -30.34 49.84 -0.73
N PRO A 335 -29.28 50.22 -1.46
CA PRO A 335 -27.90 50.18 -0.96
C PRO A 335 -27.43 51.53 -0.38
N PRO A 336 -26.47 51.54 0.57
CA PRO A 336 -25.91 52.77 1.15
C PRO A 336 -24.90 53.47 0.22
N PRO A 337 -24.63 54.79 0.41
CA PRO A 337 -24.01 55.63 -0.61
C PRO A 337 -22.47 55.49 -0.69
N ARG A 338 -21.96 55.51 -1.93
CA ARG A 338 -20.53 55.68 -2.25
C ARG A 338 -20.11 57.14 -2.10
N ALA A 339 -19.05 57.38 -1.32
CA ALA A 339 -18.36 58.66 -1.26
C ALA A 339 -17.51 58.90 -2.53
N ARG A 340 -17.63 60.10 -3.08
CA ARG A 340 -16.88 60.62 -4.23
C ARG A 340 -15.40 60.79 -3.90
N GLY A 341 -14.55 60.35 -4.82
CA GLY A 341 -13.15 60.77 -4.88
C GLY A 341 -12.99 62.13 -5.57
N GLY A 342 -11.97 62.88 -5.14
CA GLY A 342 -11.33 63.92 -5.95
C GLY A 342 -11.00 65.21 -5.21
N ARG A 343 -9.73 65.39 -4.80
CA ARG A 343 -8.87 66.49 -5.27
C ARG A 343 -7.45 66.42 -4.68
N ARG A 344 -6.47 66.59 -5.58
CA ARG A 344 -5.03 66.80 -5.33
C ARG A 344 -4.75 68.19 -4.78
N ARG A 345 -3.76 68.29 -3.89
CA ARG A 345 -2.75 69.36 -3.64
C ARG A 345 -1.98 68.88 -2.38
N GLY A 346 -0.66 68.84 -2.25
CA GLY A 346 0.43 69.58 -2.85
C GLY A 346 1.32 70.08 -1.71
N GLY A 347 2.48 69.45 -1.49
CA GLY A 347 3.66 70.02 -0.84
C GLY A 347 3.70 70.21 0.68
N ARG A 348 4.65 69.51 1.34
CA ARG A 348 5.71 70.01 2.24
C ARG A 348 6.02 69.04 3.40
N SER A 349 7.20 68.41 3.32
CA SER A 349 8.08 68.14 4.47
C SER A 349 8.60 69.48 5.04
N PRO A 350 9.09 69.61 6.30
CA PRO A 350 9.89 68.59 7.02
C PRO A 350 9.71 68.49 8.55
N ALA A 351 10.46 67.54 9.13
CA ALA A 351 11.23 67.64 10.38
C ALA A 351 10.74 66.92 11.66
N ARG A 352 11.74 66.21 12.24
CA ARG A 352 12.02 65.94 13.67
C ARG A 352 11.37 64.73 14.38
N THR A 353 12.18 63.68 14.45
CA THR A 353 12.52 62.85 15.64
C THR A 353 12.57 63.65 16.96
N PRO A 354 12.40 63.05 18.17
CA PRO A 354 13.09 61.82 18.60
C PRO A 354 12.30 60.79 19.44
N ARG A 355 12.89 59.59 19.54
CA ARG A 355 12.70 58.57 20.59
C ARG A 355 12.85 59.18 22.00
N PRO A 356 12.30 58.52 23.04
CA PRO A 356 13.16 57.65 23.83
C PRO A 356 12.54 56.29 24.18
N SER A 357 13.47 55.36 24.38
CA SER A 357 13.36 54.00 24.89
C SER A 357 12.97 53.92 26.37
N ARG A 358 12.26 52.84 26.73
CA ARG A 358 12.75 51.85 27.68
C ARG A 358 12.19 50.48 27.34
#